data_AF-A0A5P3A6Q8-F1
#
_entry.id   AF-A0A5P3A6Q8-F1
#
_cell.length_a   1.000
_cell.length_b   1.000
_cell.length_c   1.000
_cell.angle_alpha   90.00
_cell.angle_beta   90.00
_cell.angle_gamma   90.00
#
_symmetry.space_group_name_H-M   'P 1'
#
loop_
_entity.id
_entity.type
_entity.pdbx_description
1 polymer ?
#
loop_
_entity_poly.entity_id
_entity_poly.type
_entity_poly.pdbx_seq_one_letter_code
_entity_poly.pdbx_strand_id
1 'polypeptide(L)'
;MKFRSTLTMVIATASIALTGPALAQQQASMEVPEIAAEDVTSGQIASFVNAMIALERIRAEYQPQIQATEDTEERQKLAAEADEAAKAAVTETKGISPEEYIAIGRAANENKELADKITTRIVELRQKQQKRQTLQQPGVQEDGESTTDGETATE
;
A
#
# COMPACT_ATOMS: atom_id res chain seq x y z
N MET A 1 21.85 40.49 66.71
CA MET A 1 21.03 39.33 66.30
C MET A 1 21.38 39.00 64.85
N LYS A 2 21.65 37.71 64.56
CA LYS A 2 22.08 37.20 63.25
C LYS A 2 20.84 36.68 62.52
N PHE A 3 20.52 37.19 61.34
CA PHE A 3 19.63 36.51 60.41
C PHE A 3 20.20 36.59 59.00
N ARG A 4 20.65 35.42 58.54
CA ARG A 4 21.13 35.14 57.20
C ARG A 4 19.89 34.87 56.35
N SER A 5 19.68 35.65 55.29
CA SER A 5 18.64 35.39 54.30
C SER A 5 19.29 34.78 53.06
N THR A 6 19.05 33.49 52.84
CA THR A 6 19.46 32.75 51.64
C THR A 6 18.39 32.90 50.58
N LEU A 7 18.73 33.59 49.49
CA LEU A 7 17.94 33.63 48.25
C LEU A 7 18.74 32.91 47.16
N THR A 8 18.32 31.72 46.74
CA THR A 8 18.75 31.16 45.45
C THR A 8 17.70 30.17 44.91
N MET A 9 16.74 30.74 44.18
CA MET A 9 16.26 30.34 42.86
C MET A 9 16.26 28.82 42.51
N VAL A 10 15.11 28.18 42.67
CA VAL A 10 14.80 26.92 41.97
C VAL A 10 14.39 27.28 40.53
N ILE A 11 15.27 27.04 39.56
CA ILE A 11 14.92 27.12 38.15
C ILE A 11 14.19 25.83 37.79
N ALA A 12 12.86 25.88 37.77
CA ALA A 12 12.06 24.84 37.14
C ALA A 12 12.18 25.00 35.61
N THR A 13 13.04 24.22 34.97
CA THR A 13 13.10 24.14 33.51
C THR A 13 11.89 23.37 32.98
N ALA A 14 10.79 24.08 32.76
CA ALA A 14 9.69 23.59 31.94
C ALA A 14 10.04 23.85 30.46
N SER A 15 10.76 22.90 29.85
CA SER A 15 11.00 22.90 28.40
C SER A 15 9.77 22.34 27.68
N ILE A 16 8.70 23.13 27.55
CA ILE A 16 7.64 22.85 26.59
C ILE A 16 7.98 23.64 25.32
N ALA A 17 8.56 22.94 24.35
CA ALA A 17 8.68 23.44 22.99
C ALA A 17 8.31 22.31 22.03
N LEU A 18 7.01 22.16 21.78
CA LEU A 18 6.49 21.38 20.65
C LEU A 18 5.67 22.32 19.76
N THR A 19 6.36 23.19 19.03
CA THR A 19 5.79 23.96 17.92
C THR A 19 6.32 23.37 16.61
N GLY A 20 5.66 22.32 16.14
CA GLY A 20 5.88 21.65 14.85
C GLY A 20 4.57 20.96 14.44
N PRO A 21 4.26 20.84 13.14
CA PRO A 21 2.89 20.74 12.64
C PRO A 21 2.16 19.52 13.20
N ALA A 22 0.98 19.79 13.79
CA ALA A 22 0.07 18.86 14.45
C ALA A 22 -0.54 17.78 13.52
N LEU A 23 0.04 17.52 12.35
CA LEU A 23 -0.39 16.46 11.43
C LEU A 23 0.33 15.13 11.69
N ALA A 24 1.45 15.12 12.43
CA ALA A 24 2.17 13.89 12.78
C ALA A 24 1.60 13.16 14.02
N GLN A 25 0.79 13.84 14.84
CA GLN A 25 0.38 13.32 16.15
C GLN A 25 -0.77 12.31 16.07
N GLN A 26 -1.50 12.23 14.96
CA GLN A 26 -2.54 11.21 14.74
C GLN A 26 -1.93 9.84 14.38
N GLN A 27 -0.66 9.79 13.95
CA GLN A 27 0.07 8.55 13.67
C GLN A 27 0.91 8.08 14.87
N ALA A 28 1.01 8.88 15.94
CA ALA A 28 1.98 8.73 17.02
C ALA A 28 1.54 7.79 18.16
N SER A 29 0.83 6.70 17.86
CA SER A 29 0.52 5.66 18.87
C SER A 29 0.53 4.22 18.33
N MET A 30 0.89 4.02 17.07
CA MET A 30 1.04 2.68 16.52
C MET A 30 2.52 2.29 16.58
N GLU A 31 2.85 1.38 17.50
CA GLU A 31 4.18 0.78 17.58
C GLU A 31 4.35 -0.11 16.34
N VAL A 32 5.04 0.41 15.32
CA VAL A 32 5.34 -0.35 14.11
C VAL A 32 6.52 -1.28 14.43
N PRO A 33 6.35 -2.61 14.30
CA PRO A 33 7.43 -3.54 14.57
C PRO A 33 8.58 -3.31 13.60
N GLU A 34 9.81 -3.46 14.08
CA GLU A 34 10.97 -3.53 13.21
C GLU A 34 11.09 -4.96 12.69
N ILE A 35 11.14 -5.12 11.37
CA ILE A 35 11.32 -6.42 10.72
C ILE A 35 12.54 -6.34 9.82
N ALA A 36 13.44 -7.32 9.92
CA ALA A 36 14.54 -7.41 8.98
C ALA A 36 14.03 -7.90 7.62
N ALA A 37 14.65 -7.42 6.55
CA ALA A 37 14.23 -7.79 5.19
C ALA A 37 14.38 -9.30 4.91
N GLU A 38 15.37 -9.96 5.51
CA GLU A 38 15.55 -11.41 5.43
C GLU A 38 14.45 -12.23 6.13
N ASP A 39 13.76 -11.64 7.11
CA ASP A 39 12.71 -12.32 7.88
C ASP A 39 11.34 -12.28 7.18
N VAL A 40 11.19 -11.45 6.13
CA VAL A 40 9.94 -11.33 5.39
C VAL A 40 9.70 -12.58 4.53
N THR A 41 8.67 -13.35 4.90
CA THR A 41 8.33 -14.60 4.21
C THR A 41 7.67 -14.36 2.84
N SER A 42 7.73 -15.36 1.95
CA SER A 42 6.98 -15.31 0.68
C SER A 42 5.47 -15.16 0.86
N GLY A 43 4.92 -15.70 1.97
CA GLY A 43 3.52 -15.53 2.34
C GLY A 43 3.19 -14.07 2.67
N GLN A 44 4.01 -13.43 3.51
CA GLN A 44 3.88 -12.01 3.83
C GLN A 44 4.07 -11.11 2.60
N ILE A 45 5.00 -11.44 1.69
CA ILE A 45 5.15 -10.72 0.40
C ILE A 45 3.85 -10.81 -0.42
N ALA A 46 3.23 -12.00 -0.49
CA ALA A 46 1.97 -12.16 -1.21
C ALA A 46 0.83 -11.37 -0.55
N SER A 47 0.72 -11.38 0.77
CA SER A 47 -0.29 -10.60 1.51
C SER A 47 -0.05 -9.09 1.39
N PHE A 48 1.19 -8.62 1.50
CA PHE A 48 1.57 -7.23 1.28
C PHE A 48 1.16 -6.72 -0.10
N VAL A 49 1.46 -7.49 -1.16
CA VAL A 49 1.07 -7.13 -2.53
C VAL A 49 -0.45 -7.12 -2.71
N ASN A 50 -1.18 -8.04 -2.07
CA ASN A 50 -2.65 -8.03 -2.11
C ASN A 50 -3.23 -6.79 -1.42
N ALA A 51 -2.72 -6.41 -0.25
CA ALA A 51 -3.11 -5.19 0.45
C ALA A 51 -2.79 -3.95 -0.39
N MET A 52 -1.61 -3.88 -1.00
CA MET A 52 -1.21 -2.77 -1.88
C MET A 52 -2.20 -2.59 -3.05
N ILE A 53 -2.58 -3.68 -3.73
CA ILE A 53 -3.59 -3.65 -4.81
C ILE A 53 -4.95 -3.17 -4.30
N ALA A 54 -5.35 -3.56 -3.08
CA ALA A 54 -6.60 -3.09 -2.49
C ALA A 54 -6.57 -1.58 -2.21
N LEU A 55 -5.46 -1.06 -1.65
CA LEU A 55 -5.27 0.38 -1.44
C LEU A 55 -5.26 1.16 -2.75
N GLU A 56 -4.63 0.63 -3.80
CA GLU A 56 -4.62 1.27 -5.12
C GLU A 56 -6.04 1.42 -5.67
N ARG A 57 -6.93 0.44 -5.47
CA ARG A 57 -8.33 0.52 -5.89
C ARG A 57 -9.09 1.59 -5.13
N ILE A 58 -8.94 1.64 -3.80
CA ILE A 58 -9.56 2.67 -2.96
C ILE A 58 -9.09 4.06 -3.41
N ARG A 59 -7.79 4.22 -3.64
CA ARG A 59 -7.25 5.48 -4.16
C ARG A 59 -7.85 5.83 -5.51
N ALA A 60 -7.96 4.89 -6.43
CA ALA A 60 -8.53 5.11 -7.76
C ALA A 60 -10.03 5.50 -7.69
N GLU A 61 -10.75 5.01 -6.68
CA GLU A 61 -12.16 5.32 -6.45
C GLU A 61 -12.36 6.70 -5.82
N TYR A 62 -11.64 7.00 -4.73
CA TYR A 62 -11.88 8.20 -3.92
C TYR A 62 -11.16 9.45 -4.43
N GLN A 63 -9.95 9.33 -4.98
CA GLN A 63 -9.15 10.49 -5.42
C GLN A 63 -9.89 11.40 -6.42
N PRO A 64 -10.52 10.87 -7.48
CA PRO A 64 -11.25 11.71 -8.43
C PRO A 64 -12.41 12.45 -7.77
N GLN A 65 -13.13 11.81 -6.84
CA GLN A 65 -14.26 12.39 -6.13
C GLN A 65 -13.79 13.55 -5.24
N ILE A 66 -12.77 13.31 -4.42
CA ILE A 66 -12.16 14.33 -3.55
C ILE A 66 -11.68 15.54 -4.34
N GLN A 67 -11.08 15.32 -5.52
CA GLN A 67 -10.58 16.41 -6.37
C GLN A 67 -11.71 17.19 -7.05
N ALA A 68 -12.83 16.54 -7.36
CA ALA A 68 -13.99 17.15 -7.99
C ALA A 68 -14.91 17.90 -7.01
N THR A 69 -14.89 17.54 -5.72
CA THR A 69 -15.73 18.17 -4.69
C THR A 69 -15.22 19.55 -4.30
N GLU A 70 -15.99 20.60 -4.60
CA GLU A 70 -15.65 21.98 -4.23
C GLU A 70 -15.85 22.25 -2.75
N ASP A 71 -16.93 21.72 -2.17
CA ASP A 71 -17.26 21.91 -0.76
C ASP A 71 -16.19 21.33 0.17
N THR A 72 -15.80 22.10 1.18
CA THR A 72 -14.69 21.71 2.06
C THR A 72 -15.09 20.64 3.06
N GLU A 73 -16.32 20.68 3.59
CA GLU A 73 -16.79 19.68 4.56
C GLU A 73 -17.02 18.33 3.89
N GLU A 74 -17.63 18.33 2.70
CA GLU A 74 -17.87 17.13 1.90
C GLU A 74 -16.55 16.49 1.44
N ARG A 75 -15.57 17.31 1.06
CA ARG A 75 -14.22 16.81 0.70
C ARG A 75 -13.52 16.16 1.89
N GLN A 76 -13.66 16.73 3.09
CA GLN A 76 -13.13 16.11 4.31
C GLN A 76 -13.84 14.80 4.65
N LYS A 77 -15.16 14.72 4.44
CA LYS A 77 -15.94 13.50 4.61
C LYS A 77 -15.47 12.38 3.68
N LEU A 78 -15.27 12.69 2.39
CA LEU A 78 -14.74 11.73 1.41
C LEU A 78 -13.32 11.25 1.77
N ALA A 79 -12.46 12.15 2.28
CA ALA A 79 -11.13 11.77 2.73
C ALA A 79 -11.20 10.83 3.95
N ALA A 80 -12.05 11.12 4.93
CA ALA A 80 -12.23 10.26 6.11
C ALA A 80 -12.80 8.88 5.72
N GLU A 81 -13.75 8.82 4.78
CA GLU A 81 -14.28 7.56 4.25
C GLU A 81 -13.19 6.75 3.54
N ALA A 82 -12.35 7.40 2.73
CA ALA A 82 -11.21 6.76 2.08
C ALA A 82 -10.20 6.19 3.08
N ASP A 83 -9.92 6.92 4.16
CA ASP A 83 -9.01 6.49 5.23
C ASP A 83 -9.55 5.25 5.96
N GLU A 84 -10.84 5.23 6.30
CA GLU A 84 -11.48 4.06 6.91
C GLU A 84 -11.50 2.85 5.96
N ALA A 85 -11.81 3.07 4.68
CA ALA A 85 -11.72 2.02 3.66
C ALA A 85 -10.30 1.46 3.52
N ALA A 86 -9.28 2.33 3.55
CA ALA A 86 -7.88 1.92 3.46
C ALA A 86 -7.45 1.08 4.67
N LYS A 87 -7.83 1.48 5.89
CA LYS A 87 -7.57 0.70 7.11
C LYS A 87 -8.25 -0.67 7.05
N ALA A 88 -9.51 -0.71 6.62
CA ALA A 88 -10.26 -1.95 6.46
C ALA A 88 -9.57 -2.88 5.44
N ALA A 89 -9.15 -2.35 4.28
CA ALA A 89 -8.49 -3.15 3.26
C ALA A 89 -7.20 -3.85 3.74
N VAL A 90 -6.36 -3.18 4.56
CA VAL A 90 -5.19 -3.84 5.13
C VAL A 90 -5.60 -4.85 6.20
N THR A 91 -6.51 -4.47 7.11
CA THR A 91 -6.95 -5.32 8.22
C THR A 91 -7.63 -6.61 7.75
N GLU A 92 -8.38 -6.55 6.65
CA GLU A 92 -9.07 -7.70 6.07
C GLU A 92 -8.16 -8.57 5.19
N THR A 93 -6.96 -8.09 4.86
CA THR A 93 -6.00 -8.87 4.08
C THR A 93 -5.40 -9.97 4.95
N LYS A 94 -5.77 -11.22 4.67
CA LYS A 94 -5.26 -12.38 5.41
C LYS A 94 -3.73 -12.47 5.35
N GLY A 95 -3.11 -12.75 6.49
CA GLY A 95 -1.68 -13.01 6.60
C GLY A 95 -0.80 -11.76 6.69
N ILE A 96 -1.39 -10.60 6.98
CA ILE A 96 -0.65 -9.37 7.29
C ILE A 96 -1.49 -8.47 8.21
N SER A 97 -0.88 -7.87 9.23
CA SER A 97 -1.49 -6.80 10.03
C SER A 97 -1.23 -5.41 9.42
N PRO A 98 -1.98 -4.37 9.82
CA PRO A 98 -1.67 -2.99 9.43
C PRO A 98 -0.24 -2.56 9.77
N GLU A 99 0.27 -2.97 10.93
CA GLU A 99 1.62 -2.66 11.39
C GLU A 99 2.67 -3.42 10.56
N GLU A 100 2.44 -4.70 10.28
CA GLU A 100 3.32 -5.50 9.40
C GLU A 100 3.35 -4.94 7.97
N TYR A 101 2.23 -4.43 7.45
CA TYR A 101 2.21 -3.76 6.14
C TYR A 101 3.15 -2.55 6.11
N ILE A 102 3.10 -1.70 7.14
CA ILE A 102 3.98 -0.54 7.24
C ILE A 102 5.45 -0.99 7.40
N ALA A 103 5.69 -2.00 8.23
CA ALA A 103 7.02 -2.54 8.50
C ALA A 103 7.66 -3.14 7.24
N ILE A 104 6.92 -3.94 6.46
CA ILE A 104 7.37 -4.50 5.17
C ILE A 104 7.63 -3.40 4.16
N GLY A 105 6.77 -2.38 4.11
CA GLY A 105 6.99 -1.21 3.26
C GLY A 105 8.30 -0.49 3.60
N ARG A 106 8.62 -0.31 4.89
CA ARG A 106 9.89 0.27 5.34
C ARG A 106 11.08 -0.61 4.95
N ALA A 107 11.04 -1.89 5.32
CA ALA A 107 12.10 -2.85 5.02
C ALA A 107 12.38 -2.94 3.51
N ALA A 108 11.34 -2.88 2.67
CA ALA A 108 11.48 -2.91 1.21
C ALA A 108 12.14 -1.65 0.64
N ASN A 109 11.91 -0.47 1.25
CA ASN A 109 12.59 0.76 0.84
C ASN A 109 14.10 0.72 1.14
N GLU A 110 14.49 0.00 2.20
CA GLU A 110 15.87 -0.08 2.67
C GLU A 110 16.64 -1.29 2.10
N ASN A 111 15.92 -2.30 1.60
CA ASN A 111 16.51 -3.53 1.08
C ASN A 111 16.08 -3.82 -0.38
N LYS A 112 17.05 -3.75 -1.30
CA LYS A 112 16.84 -4.00 -2.72
C LYS A 112 16.34 -5.41 -3.04
N GLU A 113 16.83 -6.44 -2.35
CA GLU A 113 16.43 -7.83 -2.61
C GLU A 113 14.94 -8.03 -2.29
N LEU A 114 14.46 -7.48 -1.17
CA LEU A 114 13.05 -7.52 -0.81
C LEU A 114 12.19 -6.75 -1.82
N ALA A 115 12.63 -5.56 -2.26
CA ALA A 115 11.94 -4.80 -3.30
C ALA A 115 11.83 -5.58 -4.63
N ASP A 116 12.89 -6.28 -5.02
CA ASP A 116 12.91 -7.11 -6.23
C ASP A 116 11.95 -8.32 -6.09
N LYS A 117 11.86 -8.94 -4.91
CA LYS A 117 10.90 -10.03 -4.63
C LYS A 117 9.44 -9.54 -4.71
N ILE A 118 9.15 -8.37 -4.15
CA ILE A 118 7.81 -7.73 -4.23
C ILE A 118 7.46 -7.44 -5.69
N THR A 119 8.39 -6.86 -6.45
CA THR A 119 8.20 -6.56 -7.88
C THR A 119 7.93 -7.82 -8.69
N THR A 120 8.72 -8.87 -8.45
CA THR A 120 8.52 -10.18 -9.09
C THR A 120 7.12 -10.71 -8.81
N ARG A 121 6.67 -10.64 -7.55
CA ARG A 121 5.33 -11.09 -7.17
C ARG A 121 4.21 -10.33 -7.90
N ILE A 122 4.37 -9.02 -8.09
CA ILE A 122 3.41 -8.20 -8.86
C ILE A 122 3.34 -8.66 -10.32
N VAL A 123 4.49 -8.92 -10.94
CA VAL A 123 4.58 -9.41 -12.33
C VAL A 123 3.90 -10.78 -12.47
N GLU A 124 4.17 -11.72 -11.58
CA GLU A 124 3.53 -13.04 -11.57
C GLU A 124 2.00 -12.96 -11.48
N LEU A 125 1.49 -12.10 -10.59
CA LEU A 125 0.06 -11.90 -10.43
C LEU A 125 -0.58 -11.36 -11.72
N ARG A 126 0.07 -10.41 -12.39
CA ARG A 126 -0.40 -9.86 -13.67
C ARG A 126 -0.43 -10.93 -14.75
N GLN A 127 0.64 -11.71 -14.90
CA GLN A 127 0.71 -12.79 -15.87
C GLN A 127 -0.37 -13.85 -15.60
N LYS A 128 -0.58 -14.21 -14.34
CA LYS A 128 -1.64 -15.14 -13.93
C LYS A 128 -3.02 -14.61 -14.31
N GLN A 129 -3.28 -13.31 -14.14
CA GLN A 129 -4.55 -12.69 -14.53
C GLN A 129 -4.73 -12.71 -16.06
N GLN A 130 -3.70 -12.38 -16.83
CA GLN A 130 -3.75 -12.44 -18.31
C GLN A 130 -3.97 -13.86 -18.81
N LYS A 131 -3.27 -14.85 -18.24
CA LYS A 131 -3.50 -16.26 -18.57
C LYS A 131 -4.92 -16.69 -18.25
N ARG A 132 -5.49 -16.24 -17.13
CA ARG A 132 -6.91 -16.52 -16.83
C ARG A 132 -7.81 -15.87 -17.88
N GLN A 133 -7.60 -14.60 -18.24
CA GLN A 133 -8.42 -13.90 -19.23
C GLN A 133 -8.38 -14.56 -20.61
N THR A 134 -7.21 -15.03 -21.04
CA THR A 134 -7.08 -15.79 -22.31
C THR A 134 -7.80 -17.13 -22.26
N LEU A 135 -7.73 -17.86 -21.13
CA LEU A 135 -8.48 -19.11 -20.94
C LEU A 135 -10.01 -18.92 -20.79
N GLN A 136 -10.48 -17.72 -20.49
CA GLN A 136 -11.91 -17.39 -20.36
C GLN A 136 -12.53 -16.86 -21.67
N GLN A 137 -11.71 -16.62 -22.70
CA GLN A 137 -12.19 -16.36 -24.05
C GLN A 137 -12.22 -17.71 -24.80
N PRO A 138 -13.40 -18.34 -25.02
CA PRO A 138 -13.46 -19.48 -25.93
C PRO A 138 -13.02 -18.96 -27.30
N GLY A 139 -12.09 -19.66 -27.94
CA GLY A 139 -11.38 -19.19 -29.12
C GLY A 139 -12.28 -18.53 -30.15
N VAL A 140 -11.90 -17.32 -30.57
CA VAL A 140 -11.98 -17.01 -32.00
C VAL A 140 -11.14 -18.09 -32.67
N GLN A 141 -11.84 -18.98 -33.38
CA GLN A 141 -11.28 -20.10 -34.10
C GLN A 141 -10.00 -19.71 -34.85
N GLU A 142 -8.92 -20.45 -34.61
CA GLU A 142 -7.82 -20.56 -35.58
C GLU A 142 -8.30 -21.46 -36.74
N ASP A 143 -9.24 -20.96 -37.54
CA ASP A 143 -9.56 -21.55 -38.85
C ASP A 143 -8.47 -21.10 -39.83
N GLY A 144 -7.33 -21.77 -39.76
CA GLY A 144 -6.14 -21.48 -40.57
C GLY A 144 -5.56 -22.69 -41.28
N GLU A 145 -6.31 -23.78 -41.41
CA GLU A 145 -5.92 -24.94 -42.24
C GLU A 145 -6.94 -25.12 -43.38
N SER A 146 -6.78 -24.30 -44.42
CA SER A 146 -7.31 -24.56 -45.76
C SER A 146 -6.31 -24.03 -46.78
N THR A 147 -5.33 -24.87 -47.12
CA THR A 147 -4.84 -24.90 -48.49
C THR A 147 -5.25 -26.26 -49.03
N THR A 148 -6.46 -26.25 -49.57
CA THR A 148 -7.01 -27.29 -50.42
C THR A 148 -6.06 -27.58 -51.58
N ASP A 149 -5.73 -28.86 -51.73
CA ASP A 149 -5.33 -29.45 -52.99
C ASP A 149 -6.14 -28.87 -54.16
N GLY A 150 -5.41 -28.32 -55.13
CA GLY A 150 -5.92 -27.73 -56.36
C GLY A 150 -5.14 -28.26 -57.55
N GLU A 151 -5.09 -29.59 -57.66
CA GLU A 151 -4.83 -30.28 -58.92
C GLU A 151 -5.78 -29.75 -60.00
N THR A 152 -5.26 -28.98 -60.96
CA THR A 152 -5.86 -28.88 -62.30
C THR A 152 -4.75 -28.80 -63.33
N ALA A 153 -4.68 -29.88 -64.11
CA ALA A 153 -3.96 -29.98 -65.36
C ALA A 153 -4.68 -29.17 -66.47
N THR A 154 -3.98 -29.06 -67.63
CA THR A 154 -4.42 -28.55 -68.96
C THR A 154 -4.41 -27.03 -69.07
N GLU A 155 -3.69 -26.39 -70.00
CA GLU A 155 -3.49 -26.71 -71.44
C GLU A 155 -2.16 -26.16 -71.98
#